data_AF-A0A3N8RDC1-F1
#
_entry.id   AF-A0A3N8RDC1-F1
#
_cell.length_a   1.000
_cell.length_b   1.000
_cell.length_c   1.000
_cell.angle_alpha   90.00
_cell.angle_beta   90.00
_cell.angle_gamma   90.00
#
_symmetry.space_group_name_H-M   'P 1'
#
loop_
_entity.id
_entity.type
_entity.pdbx_description
1 polymer ?
#
loop_
_entity_poly.entity_id
_entity_poly.type
_entity_poly.pdbx_seq_one_letter_code
_entity_poly.pdbx_strand_id
1 'polypeptide(L)'
;MTCRYDSTEWLDVLYTSVRNTPGGVADAANHLTIRRGKNITPESLRLRLRGVGDSRLSMEMFELLIEWMQEKAEGEAYALDALHALNARFGLVAEHVDDHAADDVSEPGTLRLVSTALHLQAHVGLVADDVTRALADQRIDDQHAEKIIATGRKGQRLFQRLIHAARHLAARRRRRHGAV
;
A
#
# COMPACT_ATOMS: atom_id res chain seq x y z
N MET A 1 17.79 -12.27 -19.46
CA MET A 1 17.44 -12.44 -18.03
C MET A 1 16.43 -11.37 -17.66
N THR A 2 15.15 -11.71 -17.53
CA THR A 2 14.13 -10.80 -17.01
C THR A 2 14.21 -10.83 -15.49
N CYS A 3 14.55 -9.69 -14.88
CA CYS A 3 14.47 -9.51 -13.44
C CYS A 3 13.03 -9.81 -13.01
N ARG A 4 12.84 -10.85 -12.19
CA ARG A 4 11.54 -11.17 -11.59
C ARG A 4 11.38 -10.26 -10.40
N TYR A 5 10.48 -9.29 -10.50
CA TYR A 5 10.16 -8.38 -9.40
C TYR A 5 9.28 -9.15 -8.41
N ASP A 6 9.74 -9.24 -7.16
CA ASP A 6 8.97 -9.84 -6.08
C ASP A 6 7.85 -8.86 -5.69
N SER A 7 6.62 -9.33 -5.76
CA SER A 7 5.44 -8.52 -5.40
C SER A 7 5.37 -8.17 -3.91
N THR A 8 6.28 -8.71 -3.10
CA THR A 8 6.34 -8.53 -1.65
C THR A 8 7.57 -7.76 -1.16
N GLU A 9 8.62 -7.64 -1.99
CA GLU A 9 9.82 -6.86 -1.69
C GLU A 9 9.56 -5.37 -1.98
N TRP A 10 9.91 -4.50 -1.03
CA TRP A 10 9.44 -3.11 -1.04
C TRP A 10 10.11 -2.23 -2.11
N LEU A 11 11.35 -2.50 -2.50
CA LEU A 11 12.03 -1.81 -3.61
C LEU A 11 11.45 -2.24 -4.96
N ASP A 12 11.16 -3.53 -5.14
CA ASP A 12 10.53 -4.05 -6.35
C ASP A 12 9.11 -3.51 -6.54
N VAL A 13 8.34 -3.44 -5.44
CA VAL A 13 7.03 -2.77 -5.42
C VAL A 13 7.18 -1.29 -5.76
N LEU A 14 8.13 -0.58 -5.14
CA LEU A 14 8.37 0.84 -5.42
C LEU A 14 8.76 1.08 -6.88
N TYR A 15 9.68 0.28 -7.43
CA TYR A 15 10.09 0.37 -8.82
C TYR A 15 8.90 0.18 -9.76
N THR A 16 8.03 -0.80 -9.45
CA THR A 16 6.83 -1.08 -10.23
C THR A 16 5.83 0.08 -10.15
N SER A 17 5.55 0.61 -8.95
CA SER A 17 4.69 1.78 -8.76
C SER A 17 5.22 3.00 -9.52
N VAL A 18 6.52 3.31 -9.40
CA VAL A 18 7.15 4.44 -10.12
C VAL A 18 7.08 4.24 -11.63
N ARG A 19 7.27 3.02 -12.12
CA ARG A 19 7.18 2.71 -13.55
C ARG A 19 5.76 2.85 -14.10
N ASN A 20 4.76 2.46 -13.31
CA ASN A 20 3.35 2.48 -13.72
C ASN A 20 2.74 3.89 -13.65
N THR A 21 3.30 4.75 -12.79
CA THR A 21 2.86 6.14 -12.67
C THR A 21 3.09 6.92 -13.98
N PRO A 22 2.12 7.74 -14.45
CA PRO A 22 2.30 8.53 -15.67
C PRO A 22 3.57 9.37 -15.68
N GLY A 23 4.39 9.21 -16.72
CA GLY A 23 5.73 9.81 -16.84
C GLY A 23 6.88 8.89 -16.43
N GLY A 24 6.58 7.83 -15.66
CA GLY A 24 7.50 6.77 -15.30
C GLY A 24 8.77 7.26 -14.59
N VAL A 25 9.82 6.45 -14.70
CA VAL A 25 11.12 6.73 -14.04
C VAL A 25 11.78 8.03 -14.55
N ALA A 26 11.52 8.43 -15.79
CA ALA A 26 12.12 9.63 -16.36
C ALA A 26 11.56 10.91 -15.71
N ASP A 27 10.23 10.99 -15.61
CA ASP A 27 9.56 12.12 -14.95
C ASP A 27 9.83 12.14 -13.44
N ALA A 28 9.83 10.97 -12.78
CA ALA A 28 10.21 10.85 -11.37
C ALA A 28 11.63 11.38 -11.10
N ALA A 29 12.59 11.07 -11.96
CA ALA A 29 13.97 11.55 -11.83
C ALA A 29 14.06 13.09 -11.99
N ASN A 30 13.25 13.66 -12.89
CA ASN A 30 13.12 15.11 -13.04
C ASN A 30 12.52 15.76 -11.79
N HIS A 31 11.42 15.20 -11.27
CA HIS A 31 10.79 15.67 -10.03
C HIS A 31 11.79 15.67 -8.86
N LEU A 32 12.52 14.56 -8.66
CA LEU A 32 13.56 14.48 -7.63
C LEU A 32 14.70 15.48 -7.85
N THR A 33 15.09 15.72 -9.11
CA THR A 33 16.14 16.69 -9.44
C THR A 33 15.75 18.09 -9.00
N ILE A 34 14.52 18.49 -9.31
CA ILE A 34 13.98 19.81 -8.98
C ILE A 34 13.84 19.94 -7.46
N ARG A 35 13.19 18.99 -6.78
CA ARG A 35 12.90 19.08 -5.34
C ARG A 35 14.14 19.02 -4.46
N ARG A 36 15.19 18.30 -4.90
CA ARG A 36 16.43 18.13 -4.12
C ARG A 36 17.53 19.11 -4.50
N GLY A 37 17.37 19.86 -5.59
CA GLY A 37 18.43 20.71 -6.14
C GLY A 37 19.70 19.94 -6.54
N LYS A 38 19.58 18.64 -6.83
CA LYS A 38 20.68 17.74 -7.18
C LYS A 38 20.31 16.92 -8.39
N ASN A 39 21.14 16.93 -9.43
CA ASN A 39 20.88 16.21 -10.66
C ASN A 39 20.76 14.70 -10.41
N ILE A 40 19.63 14.12 -10.81
CA ILE A 40 19.35 12.68 -10.77
C ILE A 40 18.95 12.26 -12.17
N THR A 41 19.81 11.46 -12.81
CA THR A 41 19.47 10.90 -14.12
C THR A 41 18.47 9.76 -13.97
N PRO A 42 17.61 9.50 -14.98
CA PRO A 42 16.69 8.36 -14.95
C PRO A 42 17.40 7.02 -14.69
N GLU A 43 18.62 6.86 -15.23
CA GLU A 43 19.38 5.63 -15.03
C GLU A 43 19.93 5.50 -13.60
N SER A 44 20.41 6.59 -13.00
CA SER A 44 20.81 6.58 -11.60
C SER A 44 19.63 6.23 -10.69
N LEU A 45 18.43 6.74 -11.00
CA LEU A 45 17.22 6.39 -10.27
C LEU A 45 16.86 4.91 -10.45
N ARG A 46 16.94 4.34 -11.67
CA ARG A 46 16.71 2.90 -11.90
C ARG A 46 17.63 2.02 -11.07
N LEU A 47 18.93 2.34 -11.02
CA LEU A 47 19.89 1.57 -10.24
C LEU A 47 19.57 1.60 -8.74
N ARG A 48 19.15 2.76 -8.21
CA ARG A 48 18.71 2.90 -6.82
C ARG A 48 17.44 2.13 -6.53
N LEU A 49 16.45 2.20 -7.42
CA LEU A 49 15.17 1.49 -7.28
C LEU A 49 15.32 -0.03 -7.37
N ARG A 50 16.32 -0.53 -8.10
CA ARG A 50 16.63 -1.97 -8.19
C ARG A 50 17.61 -2.45 -7.11
N GLY A 51 18.08 -1.58 -6.23
CA GLY A 51 19.09 -1.92 -5.22
C GLY A 51 20.41 -2.44 -5.81
N VAL A 52 20.79 -2.01 -7.02
CA VAL A 52 21.98 -2.51 -7.73
C VAL A 52 23.24 -1.74 -7.28
N GLY A 53 24.24 -2.48 -6.83
CA GLY A 53 25.53 -1.94 -6.38
C GLY A 53 25.41 -1.14 -5.08
N ASP A 54 26.27 -0.13 -4.89
CA ASP A 54 26.25 0.75 -3.70
C ASP A 54 25.20 1.88 -3.79
N SER A 55 24.36 1.87 -4.82
CA SER A 55 23.35 2.90 -5.06
C SER A 55 22.16 2.73 -4.11
N ARG A 56 22.26 3.29 -2.90
CA ARG A 56 21.16 3.26 -1.93
C ARG A 56 20.11 4.32 -2.25
N LEU A 57 18.83 3.93 -2.15
CA LEU A 57 17.72 4.87 -2.11
C LEU A 57 17.65 5.47 -0.69
N SER A 58 17.66 6.80 -0.57
CA SER A 58 17.47 7.46 0.73
C SER A 58 15.99 7.52 1.11
N MET A 59 15.69 7.62 2.40
CA MET A 59 14.31 7.81 2.88
C MET A 59 13.67 9.08 2.31
N GLU A 60 14.43 10.16 2.24
CA GLU A 60 14.01 11.42 1.58
C GLU A 60 13.55 11.19 0.12
N MET A 61 14.32 10.42 -0.67
CA MET A 61 13.94 10.10 -2.05
C MET A 61 12.70 9.21 -2.09
N PHE A 62 12.58 8.28 -1.15
CA PHE A 62 11.40 7.42 -1.02
C PHE A 62 10.13 8.24 -0.77
N GLU A 63 10.16 9.18 0.17
CA GLU A 63 9.03 10.07 0.48
C GLU A 63 8.67 10.97 -0.70
N LEU A 64 9.65 11.58 -1.36
CA LEU A 64 9.41 12.42 -2.55
C LEU A 64 8.82 11.63 -3.73
N LEU A 65 9.20 10.35 -3.89
CA LEU A 65 8.60 9.49 -4.90
C LEU A 65 7.14 9.19 -4.58
N ILE A 66 6.80 8.95 -3.30
CA ILE A 66 5.42 8.77 -2.86
C ILE A 66 4.61 10.05 -3.16
N GLU A 67 5.13 11.22 -2.77
CA GLU A 67 4.49 12.51 -3.04
C GLU A 67 4.21 12.69 -4.54
N TRP A 68 5.23 12.49 -5.40
CA TRP A 68 5.09 12.57 -6.85
C TRP A 68 4.04 11.61 -7.43
N MET A 69 3.91 10.39 -6.87
CA MET A 69 2.86 9.46 -7.28
C MET A 69 1.47 9.92 -6.84
N GLN A 70 1.35 10.49 -5.63
CA GLN A 70 0.09 11.02 -5.10
C GLN A 70 -0.37 12.28 -5.85
N GLU A 71 0.54 13.09 -6.40
CA GLU A 71 0.20 14.24 -7.25
C GLU A 71 -0.48 13.84 -8.57
N LYS A 72 -0.45 12.54 -8.95
CA LYS A 72 -1.00 12.03 -10.20
C LYS A 72 -2.19 11.12 -9.93
N ALA A 73 -3.32 11.42 -10.57
CA ALA A 73 -4.59 10.71 -10.37
C ALA A 73 -4.48 9.18 -10.51
N GLU A 74 -3.69 8.68 -11.47
CA GLU A 74 -3.47 7.23 -11.65
C GLU A 74 -2.45 6.65 -10.65
N GLY A 75 -1.52 7.46 -10.15
CA GLY A 75 -0.46 7.05 -9.22
C GLY A 75 -0.94 6.90 -7.79
N GLU A 76 -1.94 7.71 -7.39
CA GLU A 76 -2.51 7.74 -6.04
C GLU A 76 -2.92 6.35 -5.53
N ALA A 77 -3.50 5.53 -6.41
CA ALA A 77 -4.04 4.21 -6.06
C ALA A 77 -3.00 3.22 -5.53
N TYR A 78 -1.73 3.35 -5.92
CA TYR A 78 -0.63 2.43 -5.55
C TYR A 78 0.60 3.17 -4.99
N ALA A 79 0.48 4.47 -4.72
CA ALA A 79 1.59 5.29 -4.20
C ALA A 79 2.11 4.77 -2.84
N LEU A 80 1.22 4.24 -1.99
CA LEU A 80 1.56 3.75 -0.65
C LEU A 80 1.91 2.27 -0.60
N ASP A 81 1.84 1.53 -1.72
CA ASP A 81 2.05 0.08 -1.72
C ASP A 81 3.46 -0.31 -1.25
N ALA A 82 4.48 0.46 -1.65
CA ALA A 82 5.85 0.25 -1.22
C ALA A 82 6.02 0.47 0.30
N LEU A 83 5.31 1.44 0.89
CA LEU A 83 5.31 1.67 2.33
C LEU A 83 4.62 0.52 3.07
N HIS A 84 3.54 -0.03 2.52
CA HIS A 84 2.91 -1.23 3.07
C HIS A 84 3.83 -2.46 3.00
N ALA A 85 4.52 -2.65 1.88
CA ALA A 85 5.51 -3.72 1.73
C ALA A 85 6.68 -3.57 2.72
N LEU A 86 7.18 -2.33 2.91
CA LEU A 86 8.23 -2.02 3.88
C LEU A 86 7.79 -2.32 5.32
N ASN A 87 6.58 -1.92 5.71
CA ASN A 87 6.03 -2.25 7.04
C ASN A 87 5.90 -3.76 7.22
N ALA A 88 5.43 -4.48 6.21
CA ALA A 88 5.23 -5.92 6.27
C ALA A 88 6.55 -6.69 6.43
N ARG A 89 7.68 -6.18 5.92
CA ARG A 89 9.01 -6.73 6.17
C ARG A 89 9.37 -6.78 7.68
N PHE A 90 8.79 -5.88 8.48
CA PHE A 90 8.96 -5.85 9.94
C PHE A 90 7.78 -6.48 10.69
N GLY A 91 6.87 -7.17 9.99
CA GLY A 91 5.65 -7.73 10.60
C GLY A 91 4.62 -6.68 11.02
N LEU A 92 4.74 -5.44 10.53
CA LEU A 92 3.83 -4.33 10.84
C LEU A 92 2.76 -4.19 9.76
N VAL A 93 1.60 -3.70 10.17
CA VAL A 93 0.49 -3.35 9.28
C VAL A 93 0.16 -1.88 9.50
N ALA A 94 0.42 -1.07 8.48
CA ALA A 94 -0.01 0.33 8.44
C ALA A 94 -1.36 0.44 7.73
N GLU A 95 -2.16 1.41 8.17
CA GLU A 95 -3.44 1.76 7.57
C GLU A 95 -3.44 3.25 7.21
N HIS A 96 -3.94 3.58 6.02
CA HIS A 96 -4.22 4.97 5.67
C HIS A 96 -5.51 5.41 6.38
N VAL A 97 -5.43 6.49 7.15
CA VAL A 97 -6.57 7.07 7.88
C VAL A 97 -7.03 8.30 7.10
N ASP A 98 -8.23 8.22 6.50
CA ASP A 98 -8.88 9.37 5.90
C ASP A 98 -9.48 10.27 7.01
N ASP A 99 -8.73 11.27 7.47
CA ASP A 99 -9.20 12.22 8.49
C ASP A 99 -10.44 13.02 8.02
N HIS A 100 -10.64 13.17 6.71
CA HIS A 100 -11.79 13.89 6.14
C HIS A 100 -13.14 13.20 6.35
N ALA A 101 -13.18 11.90 6.67
CA ALA A 101 -14.44 11.22 6.98
C ALA A 101 -14.98 11.53 8.39
N ALA A 102 -14.26 12.30 9.20
CA ALA A 102 -14.75 12.77 10.50
C ALA A 102 -15.79 13.89 10.37
N ASP A 103 -15.66 14.73 9.33
CA ASP A 103 -16.49 15.93 9.10
C ASP A 103 -17.56 15.77 8.02
N ASP A 104 -17.49 14.74 7.18
CA ASP A 104 -18.53 14.55 6.17
C ASP A 104 -19.78 13.88 6.77
N VAL A 105 -20.90 14.60 6.65
CA VAL A 105 -22.23 14.26 7.19
C VAL A 105 -22.91 13.17 6.35
N SER A 106 -22.31 12.73 5.24
CA SER A 106 -23.03 11.99 4.19
C SER A 106 -23.06 10.46 4.31
N GLU A 107 -22.20 9.79 5.09
CA GLU A 107 -22.37 8.36 5.37
C GLU A 107 -22.58 8.08 6.87
N PRO A 108 -23.69 7.43 7.27
CA PRO A 108 -23.83 6.89 8.61
C PRO A 108 -22.65 5.96 8.90
N GLY A 109 -21.82 6.26 9.90
CA GLY A 109 -20.66 5.44 10.26
C GLY A 109 -20.99 3.95 10.49
N THR A 110 -22.25 3.63 10.78
CA THR A 110 -22.80 2.27 10.82
C THR A 110 -22.78 1.57 9.46
N LEU A 111 -23.16 2.24 8.36
CA LEU A 111 -23.12 1.67 7.01
C LEU A 111 -21.69 1.39 6.56
N ARG A 112 -20.74 2.29 6.86
CA ARG A 112 -19.31 2.06 6.61
C ARG A 112 -18.78 0.85 7.39
N LEU A 113 -19.20 0.67 8.63
CA LEU A 113 -18.84 -0.51 9.44
C LEU A 113 -19.38 -1.81 8.82
N VAL A 114 -20.66 -1.82 8.43
CA VAL A 114 -21.31 -2.98 7.78
C VAL A 114 -20.64 -3.29 6.44
N SER A 115 -20.41 -2.28 5.60
CA SER A 115 -19.72 -2.43 4.31
C SER A 115 -18.31 -2.99 4.49
N THR A 116 -17.55 -2.48 5.47
CA THR A 116 -16.20 -2.99 5.77
C THR A 116 -16.23 -4.46 6.22
N ALA A 117 -17.21 -4.84 7.06
CA ALA A 117 -17.37 -6.22 7.52
C ALA A 117 -17.74 -7.18 6.38
N LEU A 118 -18.63 -6.77 5.47
CA LEU A 118 -18.99 -7.58 4.29
C LEU A 118 -17.82 -7.75 3.32
N HIS A 119 -17.05 -6.68 3.06
CA HIS A 119 -15.84 -6.77 2.25
C HIS A 119 -14.81 -7.70 2.89
N LEU A 120 -14.66 -7.65 4.21
CA LEU A 120 -13.78 -8.54 4.95
C LEU A 120 -14.22 -10.01 4.81
N GLN A 121 -15.53 -10.29 4.94
CA GLN A 121 -16.06 -11.65 4.77
C GLN A 121 -15.80 -12.20 3.36
N ALA A 122 -16.08 -11.40 2.32
CA ALA A 122 -15.79 -11.79 0.94
C ALA A 122 -14.28 -12.05 0.74
N HIS A 123 -13.43 -11.19 1.31
CA HIS A 123 -11.98 -11.31 1.20
C HIS A 123 -11.43 -12.55 1.93
N VAL A 124 -11.96 -12.89 3.10
CA VAL A 124 -11.62 -14.14 3.81
C VAL A 124 -11.99 -15.38 2.98
N GLY A 125 -13.11 -15.33 2.26
CA GLY A 125 -13.49 -16.38 1.30
C GLY A 125 -12.47 -16.58 0.19
N LEU A 126 -11.94 -15.48 -0.39
CA LEU A 126 -10.90 -15.53 -1.42
C LEU A 126 -9.58 -16.12 -0.88
N VAL A 127 -9.17 -15.76 0.35
CA VAL A 127 -7.98 -16.36 0.99
C VAL A 127 -8.15 -17.86 1.14
N ALA A 128 -9.31 -18.32 1.62
CA ALA A 128 -9.58 -19.74 1.79
C ALA A 128 -9.54 -20.50 0.46
N ASP A 129 -10.06 -19.91 -0.62
CA ASP A 129 -10.01 -20.47 -1.97
C ASP A 129 -8.57 -20.54 -2.52
N ASP A 130 -7.80 -19.46 -2.40
CA ASP A 130 -6.38 -19.42 -2.82
C ASP A 130 -5.55 -20.49 -2.10
N VAL A 131 -5.74 -20.64 -0.78
CA VAL A 131 -5.06 -21.66 0.04
C VAL A 131 -5.49 -23.07 -0.37
N THR A 132 -6.78 -23.31 -0.57
CA THR A 132 -7.30 -24.63 -0.95
C THR A 132 -6.78 -25.05 -2.32
N ARG A 133 -6.74 -24.12 -3.28
CA ARG A 133 -6.18 -24.35 -4.62
C ARG A 133 -4.69 -24.65 -4.58
N ALA A 134 -3.92 -23.86 -3.85
CA ALA A 134 -2.47 -24.09 -3.71
C ALA A 134 -2.14 -25.44 -3.04
N LEU A 135 -2.99 -25.90 -2.10
CA LEU A 135 -2.83 -27.20 -1.44
C LEU A 135 -3.28 -28.38 -2.30
N ALA A 136 -4.26 -28.19 -3.21
CA ALA A 136 -4.70 -29.22 -4.14
C ALA A 136 -3.57 -29.68 -5.07
N ASP A 137 -2.65 -28.78 -5.42
CA ASP A 137 -1.51 -29.05 -6.29
C ASP A 137 -0.29 -29.67 -5.57
N GLN A 138 -0.39 -29.93 -4.25
CA GLN A 138 0.65 -30.49 -3.36
C GLN A 138 2.03 -29.79 -3.42
N ARG A 139 2.12 -28.61 -4.02
CA ARG A 139 3.34 -27.83 -4.17
C ARG A 139 3.01 -26.35 -4.04
N ILE A 140 3.29 -25.77 -2.88
CA ILE A 140 3.37 -24.32 -2.74
C ILE A 140 4.72 -23.92 -3.33
N ASP A 141 4.72 -23.39 -4.55
CA ASP A 141 5.88 -22.68 -5.11
C ASP A 141 5.89 -21.22 -4.65
N ASP A 142 6.98 -20.51 -4.96
CA ASP A 142 7.14 -19.10 -4.56
C ASP A 142 6.00 -18.21 -5.10
N GLN A 143 5.44 -18.52 -6.27
CA GLN A 143 4.35 -17.75 -6.86
C GLN A 143 3.04 -17.93 -6.08
N HIS A 144 2.77 -19.14 -5.61
CA HIS A 144 1.64 -19.41 -4.71
C HIS A 144 1.82 -18.71 -3.36
N ALA A 145 3.03 -18.74 -2.80
CA ALA A 145 3.34 -18.05 -1.56
C ALA A 145 3.16 -16.53 -1.69
N GLU A 146 3.68 -15.91 -2.76
CA GLU A 146 3.51 -14.48 -3.06
C GLU A 146 2.01 -14.09 -3.14
N LYS A 147 1.18 -14.89 -3.83
CA LYS A 147 -0.26 -14.66 -3.92
C LYS A 147 -0.93 -14.73 -2.55
N ILE A 148 -0.67 -15.78 -1.76
CA ILE A 148 -1.25 -15.94 -0.43
C ILE A 148 -0.83 -14.78 0.49
N ILE A 149 0.43 -14.35 0.42
CA ILE A 149 0.94 -13.20 1.19
C ILE A 149 0.23 -11.92 0.76
N ALA A 150 0.09 -11.66 -0.54
CA ALA A 150 -0.61 -10.49 -1.06
C ALA A 150 -2.08 -10.45 -0.61
N THR A 151 -2.81 -11.56 -0.77
CA THR A 151 -4.20 -11.69 -0.35
C THR A 151 -4.32 -11.56 1.19
N GLY A 152 -3.48 -12.24 1.97
CA GLY A 152 -3.46 -12.13 3.42
C GLY A 152 -3.21 -10.71 3.94
N ARG A 153 -2.23 -10.00 3.35
CA ARG A 153 -1.91 -8.60 3.70
C ARG A 153 -3.07 -7.66 3.39
N LYS A 154 -3.79 -7.86 2.28
CA LYS A 154 -5.01 -7.10 2.00
C LYS A 154 -6.08 -7.33 3.08
N GLY A 155 -6.20 -8.55 3.58
CA GLY A 155 -7.09 -8.89 4.71
C GLY A 155 -6.69 -8.17 5.99
N GLN A 156 -5.40 -8.16 6.33
CA GLN A 156 -4.89 -7.43 7.50
C GLN A 156 -5.24 -5.93 7.45
N ARG A 157 -5.13 -5.30 6.28
CA ARG A 157 -5.52 -3.89 6.09
C ARG A 157 -7.02 -3.67 6.29
N LEU A 158 -7.87 -4.59 5.80
CA LEU A 158 -9.33 -4.52 6.02
C LEU A 158 -9.70 -4.68 7.50
N PHE A 159 -9.02 -5.56 8.23
CA PHE A 159 -9.19 -5.68 9.68
C PHE A 159 -8.83 -4.40 10.42
N GLN A 160 -7.72 -3.73 10.08
CA GLN A 160 -7.35 -2.45 10.70
C GLN A 160 -8.43 -1.39 10.41
N ARG A 161 -8.90 -1.27 9.15
CA ARG A 161 -10.01 -0.38 8.78
C ARG A 161 -11.27 -0.59 9.61
N LEU A 162 -11.62 -1.84 9.87
CA LEU A 162 -12.75 -2.18 10.73
C LEU A 162 -12.53 -1.72 12.18
N ILE A 163 -11.33 -1.99 12.74
CA ILE A 163 -10.95 -1.56 14.10
C ILE A 163 -11.03 -0.03 14.21
N HIS A 164 -10.51 0.70 13.23
CA HIS A 164 -10.54 2.16 13.22
C HIS A 164 -11.99 2.69 13.13
N ALA A 165 -12.80 2.17 12.20
CA ALA A 165 -14.20 2.58 12.05
C ALA A 165 -15.01 2.33 13.34
N ALA A 166 -14.80 1.19 14.01
CA ALA A 166 -15.44 0.88 15.29
C ALA A 166 -15.03 1.87 16.41
N ARG A 167 -13.73 2.19 16.52
CA ARG A 167 -13.22 3.17 17.49
C ARG A 167 -13.80 4.56 17.24
N HIS A 168 -13.85 5.00 15.98
CA HIS A 168 -14.40 6.30 15.61
C HIS A 168 -15.90 6.41 15.97
N LEU A 169 -16.69 5.38 15.65
CA LEU A 169 -18.11 5.33 16.01
C LEU A 169 -18.34 5.39 17.52
N ALA A 170 -17.53 4.64 18.30
CA ALA A 170 -17.59 4.66 19.76
C ALA A 170 -17.20 6.04 20.34
N ALA A 171 -16.20 6.71 19.78
CA ALA A 171 -15.80 8.06 20.17
C ALA A 171 -16.91 9.10 19.91
N ARG A 172 -17.56 9.06 18.73
CA ARG A 172 -18.71 9.92 18.41
C ARG A 172 -19.86 9.76 19.39
N ARG A 173 -20.18 8.52 19.81
CA ARG A 173 -21.25 8.27 20.80
C ARG A 173 -20.92 8.88 22.17
N ARG A 174 -19.67 8.75 22.64
CA ARG A 174 -19.21 9.37 23.90
C ARG A 174 -19.32 10.89 23.86
N ARG A 175 -18.91 11.54 22.77
CA ARG A 175 -19.04 13.00 22.59
C ARG A 175 -20.51 13.48 22.63
N ARG A 176 -21.44 12.70 22.06
CA ARG A 176 -22.88 13.02 22.12
C ARG A 176 -23.51 12.84 23.51
N HIS A 177 -22.98 11.95 24.35
CA HIS A 177 -23.54 11.69 25.69
C HIS A 177 -22.86 12.49 26.81
N GLY A 178 -21.66 13.05 26.58
CA GLY A 178 -20.96 13.91 27.53
C GLY A 178 -21.22 15.41 27.37
N ALA A 179 -22.18 15.79 26.52
CA ALA A 179 -22.60 17.18 26.27
C ALA A 179 -23.96 17.51 26.93
N VAL A 180 -24.34 16.76 27.98
CA VAL A 180 -25.52 17.00 28.82
C VAL A 180 -25.06 17.22 30.26
#